data_AF-A0A2D3VWY8-F1
#
_entry.id   AF-A0A2D3VWY8-F1
#
_cell.length_a   1.000
_cell.length_b   1.000
_cell.length_c   1.000
_cell.angle_alpha   90.00
_cell.angle_beta   90.00
_cell.angle_gamma   90.00
#
_symmetry.space_group_name_H-M   'P 1'
#
loop_
_entity.id
_entity.type
_entity.pdbx_description
1 polymer ?
#
loop_
_entity_poly.entity_id
_entity_poly.type
_entity_poly.pdbx_seq_one_letter_code
_entity_poly.pdbx_strand_id
1 'polypeptide(L)'
;MYTRREAMGVVGKFVLVAGAMSVLPKTMLWANQDFRVVSPKDAQILQEGKAKMFCPVCGMTLPMYYKTNHAANVKGKVHQYCSIHCMHEEAMLAGEAIQNPQVVDNDSLKFIAATSAYYVVGSNKPGTMSTVSKYAFAKEASAQNFAKEFGGEVMDYTQVSKVVSEGLSADIKMIKKRQAKAADMGKKIYEKVCKQTPQRFTSVADAKVYLDESGICGKLKGKEFQQVGLFLAGKGSM
;
A
#
# COMPACT_ATOMS: atom_id res chain seq x y z
N MET A 1 -41.34 -69.92 -40.87
CA MET A 1 -39.93 -69.56 -41.19
C MET A 1 -39.39 -68.75 -40.01
N TYR A 2 -38.54 -69.34 -39.16
CA TYR A 2 -37.10 -68.98 -38.99
C TYR A 2 -36.91 -67.45 -38.75
N THR A 3 -36.32 -66.90 -37.67
CA THR A 3 -35.40 -67.40 -36.65
C THR A 3 -35.19 -66.33 -35.54
N ARG A 4 -34.68 -66.77 -34.38
CA ARG A 4 -34.08 -66.04 -33.24
C ARG A 4 -33.20 -64.83 -33.60
N ARG A 5 -33.11 -63.81 -32.72
CA ARG A 5 -31.99 -63.63 -31.74
C ARG A 5 -32.15 -62.39 -30.86
N GLU A 6 -31.62 -62.53 -29.64
CA GLU A 6 -31.59 -61.63 -28.50
C GLU A 6 -30.63 -60.44 -28.69
N ALA A 7 -30.90 -59.34 -27.99
CA ALA A 7 -29.85 -58.46 -27.47
C ALA A 7 -30.35 -57.75 -26.19
N MET A 8 -29.80 -58.16 -25.06
CA MET A 8 -29.90 -57.49 -23.76
C MET A 8 -29.18 -56.14 -23.81
N GLY A 9 -29.82 -55.08 -23.31
CA GLY A 9 -29.25 -53.74 -23.18
C GLY A 9 -29.68 -53.07 -21.89
N VAL A 10 -28.84 -53.24 -20.87
CA VAL A 10 -28.77 -52.67 -19.52
C VAL A 10 -29.56 -51.35 -19.29
N VAL A 11 -30.45 -51.41 -18.30
CA VAL A 11 -31.15 -50.27 -17.68
C VAL A 11 -30.15 -49.45 -16.83
N GLY A 12 -29.72 -48.30 -17.35
CA GLY A 12 -28.99 -47.29 -16.58
C GLY A 12 -29.96 -46.30 -15.93
N LYS A 13 -30.22 -46.45 -14.63
CA LYS A 13 -30.91 -45.45 -13.81
C LYS A 13 -30.06 -44.16 -13.74
N PHE A 14 -30.47 -43.11 -14.44
CA PHE A 14 -29.95 -41.76 -14.22
C PHE A 14 -30.50 -41.22 -12.90
N VAL A 15 -29.68 -41.26 -11.85
CA VAL A 15 -29.91 -40.49 -10.62
C VAL A 15 -29.45 -39.06 -10.89
N LEU A 16 -30.41 -38.15 -11.05
CA LEU A 16 -30.18 -36.70 -11.04
C LEU A 16 -29.75 -36.29 -9.62
N VAL A 17 -28.45 -36.21 -9.40
CA VAL A 17 -27.90 -35.52 -8.21
C VAL A 17 -28.03 -34.03 -8.48
N ALA A 18 -29.05 -33.40 -7.89
CA ALA A 18 -29.17 -31.96 -7.81
C ALA A 18 -27.95 -31.42 -7.05
N GLY A 19 -26.96 -30.93 -7.79
CA GLY A 19 -25.80 -30.26 -7.22
C GLY A 19 -26.25 -28.99 -6.52
N ALA A 20 -26.17 -28.99 -5.19
CA ALA A 20 -26.24 -27.77 -4.42
C ALA A 20 -25.11 -26.84 -4.89
N MET A 21 -25.45 -25.82 -5.66
CA MET A 21 -24.54 -24.69 -5.88
C MET A 21 -24.34 -24.02 -4.54
N SER A 22 -23.26 -24.38 -3.86
CA SER A 22 -22.79 -23.73 -2.66
C SER A 22 -22.49 -22.27 -3.00
N VAL A 23 -23.41 -21.39 -2.62
CA VAL A 23 -23.20 -19.95 -2.62
C VAL A 23 -22.10 -19.70 -1.58
N LEU A 24 -20.86 -19.55 -2.04
CA LEU A 24 -19.76 -19.16 -1.18
C LEU A 24 -20.13 -17.85 -0.47
N PRO A 25 -20.02 -17.78 0.87
CA PRO A 25 -20.31 -16.55 1.59
C PRO A 25 -19.36 -15.44 1.13
N LYS A 26 -19.91 -14.25 0.86
CA LYS A 26 -19.16 -13.07 0.38
C LYS A 26 -17.93 -12.70 1.24
N THR A 27 -17.88 -13.19 2.47
CA THR A 27 -16.75 -13.02 3.39
C THR A 27 -15.46 -13.69 2.89
N MET A 28 -15.55 -14.75 2.08
CA MET A 28 -14.37 -15.46 1.54
C MET A 28 -13.68 -14.71 0.38
N LEU A 29 -14.34 -13.73 -0.23
CA LEU A 29 -13.79 -12.93 -1.35
C LEU A 29 -12.85 -11.80 -0.89
N TRP A 30 -12.88 -11.42 0.38
CA TRP A 30 -12.03 -10.34 0.93
C TRP A 30 -10.70 -10.81 1.53
N ALA A 31 -10.49 -12.13 1.65
CA ALA A 31 -9.28 -12.70 2.26
C ALA A 31 -7.99 -12.44 1.45
N ASN A 32 -8.09 -11.93 0.22
CA ASN A 32 -6.96 -11.76 -0.70
C ASN A 32 -6.68 -10.31 -1.11
N GLN A 33 -7.34 -9.33 -0.49
CA GLN A 33 -7.05 -7.92 -0.73
C GLN A 33 -6.13 -7.37 0.37
N ASP A 34 -5.05 -6.73 -0.04
CA ASP A 34 -4.15 -6.03 0.87
C ASP A 34 -4.94 -5.03 1.71
N PHE A 35 -4.95 -5.23 3.03
CA PHE A 35 -5.77 -4.46 3.97
C PHE A 35 -5.57 -2.95 3.87
N ARG A 36 -4.40 -2.51 3.39
CA ARG A 36 -4.01 -1.10 3.31
C ARG A 36 -4.63 -0.36 2.12
N VAL A 37 -5.09 -1.08 1.10
CA VAL A 37 -5.54 -0.51 -0.17
C VAL A 37 -6.97 -0.01 -0.05
N VAL A 38 -7.24 1.15 -0.66
CA VAL A 38 -8.60 1.63 -0.92
C VAL A 38 -8.73 2.03 -2.40
N SER A 39 -9.97 2.14 -2.89
CA SER A 39 -10.18 2.67 -4.23
C SER A 39 -9.77 4.15 -4.29
N PRO A 40 -9.17 4.64 -5.40
CA PRO A 40 -8.79 6.04 -5.53
C PRO A 40 -9.93 7.04 -5.27
N LYS A 41 -11.18 6.66 -5.53
CA LYS A 41 -12.37 7.50 -5.28
C LYS A 41 -12.70 7.67 -3.78
N ASP A 42 -12.28 6.71 -2.96
CA ASP A 42 -12.51 6.70 -1.51
C ASP A 42 -11.31 7.31 -0.76
N ALA A 43 -10.21 7.60 -1.47
CA ALA A 43 -9.02 8.21 -0.92
C ALA A 43 -9.10 9.73 -0.95
N GLN A 44 -9.00 10.36 0.22
CA GLN A 44 -8.77 11.80 0.32
C GLN A 44 -7.29 12.11 0.06
N ILE A 45 -7.02 12.99 -0.90
CA ILE A 45 -5.67 13.46 -1.22
C ILE A 45 -5.55 14.91 -0.77
N LEU A 46 -4.83 15.12 0.32
CA LEU A 46 -4.55 16.44 0.92
C LEU A 46 -3.39 17.15 0.25
N GLN A 47 -2.46 16.40 -0.34
CA GLN A 47 -1.33 16.95 -1.09
C GLN A 47 -1.81 17.56 -2.42
N GLU A 48 -1.11 18.61 -2.87
CA GLU A 48 -1.39 19.29 -4.13
C GLU A 48 -0.30 19.06 -5.18
N GLY A 49 -0.53 19.58 -6.39
CA GLY A 49 0.41 19.50 -7.50
C GLY A 49 0.30 18.21 -8.32
N LYS A 50 1.15 18.10 -9.36
CA LYS A 50 1.14 16.97 -10.31
C LYS A 50 1.46 15.63 -9.63
N ALA A 51 2.37 15.67 -8.65
CA ALA A 51 2.81 14.50 -7.90
C ALA A 51 1.90 14.11 -6.72
N LYS A 52 0.73 14.76 -6.55
CA LYS A 52 -0.15 14.60 -5.38
C LYS A 52 -0.57 13.17 -5.03
N MET A 53 -0.54 12.26 -6.00
CA MET A 53 -0.93 10.86 -5.80
C MET A 53 0.19 10.00 -5.18
N PHE A 54 1.39 10.56 -5.00
CA PHE A 54 2.58 9.83 -4.56
C PHE A 54 3.13 10.41 -3.25
N CYS A 55 3.54 9.51 -2.36
CA CYS A 55 4.28 9.90 -1.15
C CYS A 55 5.59 10.61 -1.55
N PRO A 56 5.88 11.81 -1.02
CA PRO A 56 7.06 12.59 -1.42
C PRO A 56 8.38 11.92 -1.04
N VAL A 57 8.36 11.05 -0.01
CA VAL A 57 9.57 10.38 0.51
C VAL A 57 9.93 9.14 -0.31
N CYS A 58 8.96 8.26 -0.58
CA CYS A 58 9.23 6.96 -1.19
C CYS A 58 8.61 6.76 -2.58
N GLY A 59 7.76 7.70 -3.04
CA GLY A 59 7.06 7.63 -4.32
C GLY A 59 5.91 6.63 -4.40
N MET A 60 5.62 5.89 -3.33
CA MET A 60 4.51 4.93 -3.30
C MET A 60 3.17 5.63 -3.52
N THR A 61 2.29 4.98 -4.29
CA THR A 61 0.96 5.50 -4.63
C THR A 61 0.05 5.51 -3.41
N LEU A 62 -0.44 6.69 -3.00
CA LEU A 62 -1.11 6.90 -1.72
C LEU A 62 -2.38 6.03 -1.53
N PRO A 63 -3.28 5.85 -2.51
CA PRO A 63 -4.42 4.93 -2.38
C PRO A 63 -4.06 3.47 -2.10
N MET A 64 -2.87 3.01 -2.50
CA MET A 64 -2.42 1.63 -2.27
C MET A 64 -1.99 1.37 -0.82
N TYR A 65 -1.79 2.43 -0.03
CA TYR A 65 -1.35 2.36 1.36
C TYR A 65 -2.21 3.25 2.27
N TYR A 66 -3.43 3.52 1.83
CA TYR A 66 -4.25 4.61 2.36
C TYR A 66 -4.59 4.45 3.83
N LYS A 67 -4.83 3.22 4.31
CA LYS A 67 -5.14 2.98 5.72
C LYS A 67 -3.99 3.20 6.69
N THR A 68 -2.77 3.41 6.17
CA THR A 68 -1.61 3.82 6.95
C THR A 68 -1.19 5.27 6.65
N ASN A 69 -1.93 5.99 5.80
CA ASN A 69 -1.54 7.34 5.39
C ASN A 69 -1.48 8.30 6.57
N HIS A 70 -0.51 9.19 6.50
CA HIS A 70 -0.36 10.33 7.40
C HIS A 70 -0.25 11.60 6.57
N ALA A 71 -0.44 12.76 7.17
CA ALA A 71 -0.14 14.05 6.56
C ALA A 71 0.44 14.99 7.61
N ALA A 72 1.25 15.95 7.16
CA ALA A 72 1.81 16.99 8.02
C ALA A 72 2.09 18.26 7.22
N ASN A 73 2.23 19.38 7.92
CA ASN A 73 2.65 20.63 7.33
C ASN A 73 4.18 20.68 7.23
N VAL A 74 4.70 20.89 6.02
CA VAL A 74 6.12 21.11 5.72
C VAL A 74 6.24 22.42 4.96
N LYS A 75 6.94 23.40 5.53
CA LYS A 75 7.17 24.72 4.90
C LYS A 75 5.89 25.38 4.36
N GLY A 76 4.81 25.31 5.14
CA GLY A 76 3.52 25.91 4.80
C GLY A 76 2.66 25.13 3.79
N LYS A 77 3.08 23.91 3.39
CA LYS A 77 2.32 23.02 2.50
C LYS A 77 1.98 21.72 3.21
N VAL A 78 0.86 21.10 2.84
CA VAL A 78 0.51 19.76 3.34
C VAL A 78 1.21 18.71 2.48
N HIS A 79 2.03 17.89 3.13
CA HIS A 79 2.60 16.67 2.55
C HIS A 79 1.78 15.47 3.04
N GLN A 80 1.50 14.53 2.13
CA GLN A 80 0.80 13.28 2.47
C GLN A 80 1.70 12.08 2.25
N TYR A 81 1.77 11.23 3.26
CA TYR A 81 2.69 10.10 3.34
C TYR A 81 1.94 8.79 3.31
N CYS A 82 2.60 7.74 2.80
CA CYS A 82 2.05 6.38 2.86
C CYS A 82 2.08 5.78 4.28
N SER A 83 2.88 6.35 5.19
CA SER A 83 3.02 5.88 6.57
C SER A 83 3.57 6.95 7.50
N ILE A 84 3.39 6.74 8.81
CA ILE A 84 4.04 7.53 9.87
C ILE A 84 5.57 7.49 9.78
N HIS A 85 6.14 6.38 9.28
CA HIS A 85 7.57 6.26 9.05
C HIS A 85 8.06 7.33 8.06
N CYS A 86 7.40 7.49 6.90
CA CYS A 86 7.80 8.49 5.92
C CYS A 86 7.62 9.93 6.46
N MET A 87 6.58 10.19 7.25
CA MET A 87 6.41 11.48 7.92
C MET A 87 7.59 11.80 8.86
N HIS A 88 8.02 10.82 9.67
CA HIS A 88 9.18 10.97 10.55
C HIS A 88 10.50 11.06 9.78
N GLU A 89 10.65 10.31 8.68
CA GLU A 89 11.84 10.36 7.83
C GLU A 89 12.02 11.75 7.21
N GLU A 90 10.96 12.37 6.68
CA GLU A 90 11.06 13.73 6.13
C GLU A 90 11.39 14.75 7.21
N ALA A 91 10.73 14.69 8.38
CA ALA A 91 11.03 15.55 9.51
C ALA A 91 12.49 15.45 9.97
N MET A 92 13.00 14.21 10.09
CA MET A 92 14.40 13.95 10.43
C MET A 92 15.37 14.53 9.39
N LEU A 93 15.08 14.34 8.09
CA LEU A 93 15.93 14.85 7.01
C LEU A 93 15.89 16.38 6.91
N ALA A 94 14.75 17.01 7.22
CA ALA A 94 14.61 18.45 7.26
C ALA A 94 15.23 19.08 8.51
N GLY A 95 15.42 18.30 9.59
CA GLY A 95 15.78 18.83 10.90
C GLY A 95 14.65 19.67 11.51
N GLU A 96 13.40 19.40 11.14
CA GLU A 96 12.22 20.17 11.54
C GLU A 96 11.27 19.28 12.36
N ALA A 97 10.55 19.88 13.30
CA ALA A 97 9.50 19.18 14.04
C ALA A 97 8.26 18.96 13.15
N ILE A 98 7.57 17.83 13.35
CA ILE A 98 6.33 17.52 12.63
C ILE A 98 5.23 18.50 13.05
N GLN A 99 4.69 19.26 12.11
CA GLN A 99 3.63 20.24 12.35
C GLN A 99 2.27 19.71 11.88
N ASN A 100 1.24 19.88 12.71
CA ASN A 100 -0.15 19.47 12.43
C ASN A 100 -0.27 18.04 11.88
N PRO A 101 0.23 17.01 12.60
CA PRO A 101 0.17 15.64 12.11
C PRO A 101 -1.28 15.16 12.04
N GLN A 102 -1.63 14.57 10.90
CA GLN A 102 -2.92 13.94 10.63
C GLN A 102 -2.71 12.48 10.25
N VAL A 103 -3.73 11.66 10.47
CA VAL A 103 -3.75 10.24 10.13
C VAL A 103 -5.10 9.82 9.58
N VAL A 104 -5.12 8.85 8.68
CA VAL A 104 -6.37 8.22 8.23
C VAL A 104 -6.91 7.31 9.33
N ASP A 105 -8.14 7.60 9.76
CA ASP A 105 -8.93 6.72 10.62
C ASP A 105 -9.37 5.48 9.83
N ASN A 106 -9.10 4.30 10.37
CA ASN A 106 -9.33 3.02 9.68
C ASN A 106 -10.81 2.64 9.54
N ASP A 107 -11.68 3.23 10.37
CA ASP A 107 -13.13 3.02 10.30
C ASP A 107 -13.78 3.93 9.23
N SER A 108 -13.54 5.24 9.33
CA SER A 108 -14.21 6.23 8.47
C SER A 108 -13.48 6.57 7.18
N LEU A 109 -12.20 6.17 7.05
CA LEU A 109 -11.29 6.54 5.96
C LEU A 109 -11.05 8.05 5.80
N LYS A 110 -11.37 8.85 6.84
CA LYS A 110 -11.13 10.29 6.88
C LYS A 110 -9.86 10.62 7.64
N PHE A 111 -9.24 11.75 7.30
CA PHE A 111 -8.16 12.29 8.11
C PHE A 111 -8.67 12.86 9.43
N ILE A 112 -8.00 12.49 10.52
CA ILE A 112 -8.18 13.01 11.87
C ILE A 112 -6.84 13.54 12.40
N ALA A 113 -6.87 14.32 13.48
CA ALA A 113 -5.64 14.72 14.16
C ALA A 113 -4.92 13.47 14.70
N ALA A 114 -3.65 13.30 14.34
CA ALA A 114 -2.86 12.14 14.75
C ALA A 114 -2.64 12.13 16.26
N THR A 115 -2.48 13.30 16.86
CA THR A 115 -2.28 13.50 18.31
C THR A 115 -3.45 13.04 19.18
N SER A 116 -4.65 12.90 18.62
CA SER A 116 -5.84 12.41 19.31
C SER A 116 -6.24 10.99 18.89
N ALA A 117 -5.45 10.32 18.07
CA ALA A 117 -5.76 8.99 17.55
C ALA A 117 -5.21 7.88 18.44
N TYR A 118 -5.86 6.72 18.36
CA TYR A 118 -5.42 5.49 19.00
C TYR A 118 -4.80 4.58 17.95
N TYR A 119 -3.58 4.12 18.18
CA TYR A 119 -2.80 3.32 17.26
C TYR A 119 -2.75 1.86 17.72
N VAL A 120 -3.07 0.92 16.84
CA VAL A 120 -2.70 -0.49 17.05
C VAL A 120 -1.35 -0.75 16.40
N VAL A 121 -0.37 -1.08 17.24
CA VAL A 121 1.02 -1.27 16.86
C VAL A 121 1.37 -2.76 16.94
N GLY A 122 1.91 -3.33 15.85
CA GLY A 122 2.38 -4.72 15.83
C GLY A 122 1.28 -5.78 15.65
N SER A 123 0.17 -5.44 15.01
CA SER A 123 -0.82 -6.43 14.57
C SER A 123 -0.30 -7.32 13.43
N ASN A 124 -0.99 -8.43 13.17
CA ASN A 124 -0.70 -9.35 12.07
C ASN A 124 -1.02 -8.78 10.67
N LYS A 125 -1.59 -7.57 10.58
CA LYS A 125 -1.78 -6.85 9.31
C LYS A 125 -0.44 -6.29 8.81
N PRO A 126 -0.27 -6.14 7.48
CA PRO A 126 1.01 -5.71 6.92
C PRO A 126 1.40 -4.29 7.38
N GLY A 127 2.68 -4.07 7.70
CA GLY A 127 3.22 -2.73 7.94
C GLY A 127 3.54 -1.98 6.63
N THR A 128 3.60 -0.65 6.69
CA THR A 128 4.00 0.21 5.56
C THR A 128 5.30 0.92 5.89
N MET A 129 6.35 0.66 5.10
CA MET A 129 7.70 1.21 5.32
C MET A 129 8.29 0.85 6.70
N SER A 130 7.83 -0.24 7.31
CA SER A 130 8.33 -0.76 8.58
C SER A 130 7.94 -2.24 8.68
N THR A 131 8.65 -3.03 9.48
CA THR A 131 8.25 -4.40 9.83
C THR A 131 7.10 -4.43 10.84
N VAL A 132 6.98 -3.38 11.66
CA VAL A 132 5.94 -3.23 12.69
C VAL A 132 4.78 -2.42 12.12
N SER A 133 3.60 -3.04 12.05
CA SER A 133 2.36 -2.41 11.60
C SER A 133 1.88 -1.33 12.57
N LYS A 134 1.22 -0.29 12.04
CA LYS A 134 0.74 0.88 12.77
C LYS A 134 -0.54 1.37 12.11
N TYR A 135 -1.69 1.09 12.72
CA TYR A 135 -3.02 1.45 12.20
C TYR A 135 -3.74 2.34 13.20
N ALA A 136 -4.32 3.45 12.73
CA ALA A 136 -4.92 4.46 13.60
C ALA A 136 -6.44 4.43 13.55
N PHE A 137 -7.04 4.76 14.69
CA PHE A 137 -8.48 4.82 14.91
C PHE A 137 -8.84 6.10 15.67
N ALA A 138 -9.97 6.70 15.29
CA ALA A 138 -10.53 7.84 16.01
C ALA A 138 -11.06 7.45 17.40
N LYS A 139 -11.47 6.20 17.57
CA LYS A 139 -12.10 5.69 18.81
C LYS A 139 -11.23 4.61 19.43
N GLU A 140 -11.04 4.72 20.74
CA GLU A 140 -10.30 3.72 21.51
C GLU A 140 -10.93 2.32 21.39
N ALA A 141 -12.26 2.24 21.49
CA ALA A 141 -12.98 0.98 21.36
C ALA A 141 -12.72 0.27 20.01
N SER A 142 -12.61 1.03 18.92
CA SER A 142 -12.27 0.49 17.60
C SER A 142 -10.84 -0.05 17.57
N ALA A 143 -9.87 0.68 18.15
CA ALA A 143 -8.50 0.22 18.27
C ALA A 143 -8.41 -1.07 19.13
N GLN A 144 -9.10 -1.12 20.26
CA GLN A 144 -9.16 -2.31 21.12
C GLN A 144 -9.78 -3.51 20.39
N ASN A 145 -10.85 -3.31 19.61
CA ASN A 145 -11.45 -4.38 18.82
C ASN A 145 -10.51 -4.88 17.73
N PHE A 146 -9.84 -3.98 17.02
CA PHE A 146 -8.85 -4.34 16.01
C PHE A 146 -7.66 -5.10 16.63
N ALA A 147 -7.18 -4.67 17.81
CA ALA A 147 -6.12 -5.36 18.54
C ALA A 147 -6.55 -6.76 19.02
N LYS A 148 -7.81 -6.93 19.46
CA LYS A 148 -8.36 -8.25 19.81
C LYS A 148 -8.41 -9.19 18.61
N GLU A 149 -8.78 -8.68 17.43
CA GLU A 149 -8.93 -9.49 16.22
C GLU A 149 -7.59 -9.82 15.55
N PHE A 150 -6.67 -8.85 15.49
CA PHE A 150 -5.43 -8.95 14.71
C PHE A 150 -4.15 -8.94 15.54
N GLY A 151 -4.27 -8.86 16.87
CA GLY A 151 -3.14 -8.66 17.77
C GLY A 151 -2.60 -7.23 17.73
N GLY A 152 -1.47 -7.04 18.42
CA GLY A 152 -0.84 -5.73 18.59
C GLY A 152 -1.27 -5.03 19.89
N GLU A 153 -0.64 -3.90 20.14
CA GLU A 153 -0.83 -3.09 21.35
C GLU A 153 -1.47 -1.74 20.99
N VAL A 154 -2.42 -1.29 21.81
CA VAL A 154 -3.03 0.03 21.64
C VAL A 154 -2.12 1.08 22.28
N MET A 155 -1.70 2.06 21.49
CA MET A 155 -0.80 3.14 21.87
C MET A 155 -1.41 4.50 21.49
N ASP A 156 -1.05 5.55 22.22
CA ASP A 156 -1.31 6.93 21.81
C ASP A 156 -0.26 7.42 20.77
N TYR A 157 -0.45 8.65 20.28
CA TYR A 157 0.47 9.27 19.33
C TYR A 157 1.90 9.41 19.85
N THR A 158 2.08 9.74 21.13
CA THR A 158 3.40 9.95 21.73
C THR A 158 4.18 8.64 21.77
N GLN A 159 3.52 7.56 22.21
CA GLN A 159 4.07 6.22 22.27
C GLN A 159 4.44 5.70 20.89
N VAL A 160 3.54 5.76 19.90
CA VAL A 160 3.84 5.29 18.54
C VAL A 160 4.94 6.14 17.87
N SER A 161 4.98 7.45 18.13
CA SER A 161 6.02 8.34 17.61
C SER A 161 7.41 7.97 18.15
N LYS A 162 7.48 7.57 19.42
CA LYS A 162 8.72 7.05 20.03
C LYS A 162 9.15 5.75 19.38
N VAL A 163 8.24 4.78 19.22
CA VAL A 163 8.52 3.51 18.52
C VAL A 163 9.03 3.74 17.09
N VAL A 164 8.42 4.66 16.36
CA VAL A 164 8.85 5.01 14.99
C VAL A 164 10.25 5.61 15.01
N SER A 165 10.52 6.55 15.92
CA SER A 165 11.80 7.26 16.00
C SER A 165 12.95 6.32 16.36
N GLU A 166 12.73 5.40 17.30
CA GLU A 166 13.72 4.39 17.71
C GLU A 166 14.03 3.37 16.58
N GLY A 167 13.02 2.98 15.81
CA GLY A 167 13.17 2.06 14.68
C GLY A 167 13.64 2.70 13.36
N LEU A 168 13.59 4.03 13.25
CA LEU A 168 13.67 4.77 11.99
C LEU A 168 14.95 4.45 11.19
N SER A 169 16.11 4.49 11.85
CA SER A 169 17.41 4.25 11.20
C SER A 169 17.53 2.84 10.62
N ALA A 170 17.06 1.83 11.37
CA ALA A 170 17.07 0.44 10.93
C ALA A 170 16.13 0.23 9.73
N ASP A 171 14.92 0.79 9.80
CA ASP A 171 13.95 0.75 8.71
C ASP A 171 14.51 1.43 7.44
N ILE A 172 15.09 2.63 7.55
CA ILE A 172 15.71 3.36 6.43
C ILE A 172 16.79 2.50 5.75
N LYS A 173 17.67 1.86 6.52
CA LYS A 173 18.73 0.99 5.98
C LYS A 173 18.13 -0.18 5.19
N MET A 174 17.10 -0.83 5.72
CA MET A 174 16.41 -1.93 5.02
C MET A 174 15.69 -1.45 3.77
N ILE A 175 14.99 -0.31 3.84
CA ILE A 175 14.25 0.30 2.74
C ILE A 175 15.18 0.68 1.61
N LYS A 176 16.30 1.34 1.89
CA LYS A 176 17.32 1.68 0.87
C LYS A 176 17.80 0.44 0.11
N LYS A 177 18.10 -0.65 0.83
CA LYS A 177 18.49 -1.93 0.21
C LYS A 177 17.37 -2.51 -0.67
N ARG A 178 16.11 -2.41 -0.25
CA ARG A 178 14.94 -2.87 -1.04
C ARG A 178 14.71 -1.99 -2.26
N GLN A 179 14.84 -0.67 -2.12
CA GLN A 179 14.70 0.31 -3.19
C GLN A 179 15.81 0.16 -4.25
N ALA A 180 17.05 -0.10 -3.84
CA ALA A 180 18.16 -0.40 -4.76
C ALA A 180 17.85 -1.60 -5.65
N LYS A 181 17.49 -2.73 -5.05
CA LYS A 181 17.08 -3.93 -5.82
C LYS A 181 15.86 -3.67 -6.71
N ALA A 182 14.91 -2.88 -6.23
CA ALA A 182 13.73 -2.51 -7.00
C ALA A 182 14.07 -1.59 -8.19
N ALA A 183 15.02 -0.67 -8.03
CA ALA A 183 15.55 0.17 -9.08
C ALA A 183 16.36 -0.63 -10.12
N ASP A 184 17.15 -1.62 -9.72
CA ASP A 184 17.86 -2.48 -10.68
C ASP A 184 16.88 -3.28 -11.56
N MET A 185 15.79 -3.75 -10.97
CA MET A 185 14.68 -4.35 -11.72
C MET A 185 13.96 -3.31 -12.60
N GLY A 186 13.79 -2.09 -12.09
CA GLY A 186 13.25 -0.95 -12.82
C GLY A 186 14.06 -0.61 -14.06
N LYS A 187 15.40 -0.64 -13.98
CA LYS A 187 16.30 -0.44 -15.13
C LYS A 187 16.01 -1.44 -16.24
N LYS A 188 15.90 -2.74 -15.89
CA LYS A 188 15.59 -3.79 -16.87
C LYS A 188 14.23 -3.60 -17.54
N ILE A 189 13.22 -3.19 -16.77
CA ILE A 189 11.89 -2.88 -17.31
C ILE A 189 11.99 -1.66 -18.24
N TYR A 190 12.70 -0.62 -17.81
CA TYR A 190 12.89 0.61 -18.56
C TYR A 190 13.58 0.38 -19.90
N GLU A 191 14.67 -0.39 -19.93
CA GLU A 191 15.41 -0.73 -21.15
C GLU A 191 14.56 -1.54 -22.13
N LYS A 192 13.67 -2.40 -21.62
CA LYS A 192 12.82 -3.28 -22.44
C LYS A 192 11.58 -2.59 -22.99
N VAL A 193 10.95 -1.72 -22.20
CA VAL A 193 9.59 -1.21 -22.47
C VAL A 193 9.59 0.27 -22.85
N CYS A 194 10.56 1.05 -22.37
CA CYS A 194 10.49 2.50 -22.47
C CYS A 194 11.36 3.07 -23.59
N LYS A 195 10.92 4.20 -24.16
CA LYS A 195 11.79 5.06 -24.97
C LYS A 195 12.88 5.67 -24.08
N GLN A 196 14.13 5.45 -24.45
CA GLN A 196 15.29 5.89 -23.67
C GLN A 196 15.39 7.43 -23.62
N THR A 197 15.76 7.98 -22.46
CA THR A 197 15.92 9.42 -22.21
C THR A 197 17.04 9.68 -21.20
N PRO A 198 17.79 10.79 -21.36
CA PRO A 198 18.78 11.21 -20.36
C PRO A 198 18.14 11.79 -19.08
N GLN A 199 16.83 12.07 -19.08
CA GLN A 199 16.16 12.71 -17.94
C GLN A 199 16.28 11.90 -16.65
N ARG A 200 16.62 12.58 -15.55
CA ARG A 200 16.75 12.01 -14.19
C ARG A 200 16.09 12.95 -13.18
N PHE A 201 15.68 12.40 -12.05
CA PHE A 201 14.84 13.11 -11.08
C PHE A 201 15.42 13.02 -9.67
N THR A 202 15.18 14.06 -8.88
CA THR A 202 15.54 14.09 -7.46
C THR A 202 14.59 13.25 -6.61
N SER A 203 13.34 13.09 -7.05
CA SER A 203 12.30 12.32 -6.37
C SER A 203 11.69 11.23 -7.26
N VAL A 204 11.24 10.15 -6.62
CA VAL A 204 10.52 9.05 -7.29
C VAL A 204 9.14 9.53 -7.76
N ALA A 205 8.54 10.47 -7.04
CA ALA A 205 7.24 11.03 -7.36
C ALA A 205 7.29 11.81 -8.68
N ASP A 206 8.30 12.66 -8.87
CA ASP A 206 8.49 13.44 -10.10
C ASP A 206 8.84 12.54 -11.29
N ALA A 207 9.66 11.51 -11.06
CA ALA A 207 9.93 10.50 -12.08
C ALA A 207 8.65 9.84 -12.57
N LYS A 208 7.74 9.49 -11.65
CA LYS A 208 6.45 8.87 -11.98
C LYS A 208 5.51 9.82 -12.71
N VAL A 209 5.45 11.10 -12.32
CA VAL A 209 4.73 12.13 -13.07
C VAL A 209 5.24 12.23 -14.51
N TYR A 210 6.56 12.29 -14.70
CA TYR A 210 7.15 12.34 -16.03
C TYR A 210 6.80 11.11 -16.86
N LEU A 211 6.86 9.91 -16.28
CA LEU A 211 6.50 8.67 -16.97
C LEU A 211 5.04 8.69 -17.44
N ASP A 212 4.12 9.17 -16.60
CA ASP A 212 2.69 9.28 -16.93
C ASP A 212 2.44 10.34 -18.02
N GLU A 213 3.05 11.52 -17.91
CA GLU A 213 2.82 12.63 -18.85
C GLU A 213 3.49 12.41 -20.21
N SER A 214 4.71 11.86 -20.22
CA SER A 214 5.47 11.66 -21.46
C SER A 214 5.04 10.41 -22.24
N GLY A 215 4.40 9.45 -21.58
CA GLY A 215 3.95 8.19 -22.19
C GLY A 215 5.07 7.29 -22.70
N ILE A 216 6.34 7.58 -22.38
CA ILE A 216 7.50 6.86 -22.95
C ILE A 216 7.54 5.37 -22.60
N CYS A 217 6.83 4.95 -21.56
CA CYS A 217 6.74 3.56 -21.10
C CYS A 217 5.35 2.94 -21.30
N GLY A 218 4.45 3.59 -22.05
CA GLY A 218 3.05 3.20 -22.12
C GLY A 218 2.36 3.29 -20.75
N LYS A 219 1.51 2.31 -20.42
CA LYS A 219 0.70 2.30 -19.18
C LYS A 219 1.32 1.41 -18.11
N LEU A 220 2.48 1.79 -17.58
CA LEU A 220 3.04 1.13 -16.38
C LEU A 220 2.11 1.33 -15.18
N LYS A 221 1.95 0.29 -14.35
CA LYS A 221 1.13 0.36 -13.13
C LYS A 221 1.79 -0.41 -11.98
N GLY A 222 1.30 -0.14 -10.78
CA GLY A 222 1.65 -0.89 -9.57
C GLY A 222 3.16 -0.98 -9.34
N LYS A 223 3.65 -2.22 -9.17
CA LYS A 223 5.05 -2.50 -8.81
C LYS A 223 6.03 -2.05 -9.88
N GLU A 224 5.77 -2.33 -11.15
CA GLU A 224 6.68 -1.97 -12.25
C GLU A 224 6.83 -0.45 -12.36
N PHE A 225 5.72 0.27 -12.22
CA PHE A 225 5.73 1.74 -12.22
C PHE A 225 6.58 2.31 -11.09
N GLN A 226 6.47 1.73 -9.88
CA GLN A 226 7.32 2.10 -8.75
C GLN A 226 8.80 1.79 -9.01
N GLN A 227 9.11 0.63 -9.60
CA GLN A 227 10.47 0.20 -9.90
C GLN A 227 11.16 1.11 -10.92
N VAL A 228 10.48 1.43 -12.03
CA VAL A 228 11.00 2.36 -13.05
C VAL A 228 11.17 3.77 -12.49
N GLY A 229 10.22 4.24 -11.67
CA GLY A 229 10.36 5.51 -10.96
C GLY A 229 11.60 5.56 -10.04
N LEU A 230 11.86 4.48 -9.29
CA LEU A 230 13.05 4.35 -8.44
C LEU A 230 14.35 4.39 -9.25
N PHE A 231 14.37 3.72 -10.41
CA PHE A 231 15.51 3.77 -11.32
C PHE A 231 15.80 5.18 -11.84
N LEU A 232 14.78 5.87 -12.37
CA LEU A 232 14.93 7.22 -12.90
C LEU A 232 15.26 8.27 -11.82
N ALA A 233 14.92 7.98 -10.56
CA ALA A 233 15.29 8.78 -9.39
C ALA A 233 16.66 8.39 -8.77
N GLY A 234 17.46 7.57 -9.46
CA GLY A 234 18.82 7.24 -9.04
C GLY A 234 18.91 6.39 -7.77
N LYS A 235 17.87 5.61 -7.43
CA LYS A 235 17.84 4.80 -6.21
C LYS A 235 18.51 3.42 -6.33
N GLY A 236 19.15 3.11 -7.47
CA GLY A 236 19.83 1.83 -7.73
C GLY A 236 21.02 1.57 -6.82
N SER A 237 21.49 0.32 -6.77
CA SER A 237 22.83 0.06 -6.21
C SER A 237 23.86 0.66 -7.14
N MET A 238 24.72 1.53 -6.59
CA MET A 238 25.99 1.88 -7.22
C MET A 238 26.86 0.64 -7.38
#